data_AF-A0A8H4RF97-F1
#
_entry.id   AF-A0A8H4RF97-F1
#
_cell.length_a   1.000
_cell.length_b   1.000
_cell.length_c   1.000
_cell.angle_alpha   90.00
_cell.angle_beta   90.00
_cell.angle_gamma   90.00
#
_symmetry.space_group_name_H-M   'P 1'
#
loop_
_entity.id
_entity.type
_entity.pdbx_description
1 polymer ?
#
loop_
_entity_poly.entity_id
_entity_poly.type
_entity_poly.pdbx_seq_one_letter_code
_entity_poly.pdbx_strand_id
1 'polypeptide(L)'
;MLLKRDDVDADSVDVGGRTPLSWASESGNANVAMLLAMRGVNPDPRDATGRSPLSWAVWSGNIGLVAMLLNSGYVNPDSRDTYGQSPLSIAARKGHKEIVEFLLAGGAVGVDSSDNFAQTPIMWAAKNGKEEVAKVLRDEYEKDGMLLYEGNWNQLGTPRDDNDDAGFCDVCLLSIAEDGIFSECKVCNRGEFIICAECTSSGALCLDPSHTLVETSAMEKSREEENSYGMSQASDSGSDSGS
;
A
#
# COMPACT_ATOMS: atom_id res chain seq x y z
N MET A 1 -5.03 30.81 18.06
CA MET A 1 -5.34 29.61 17.25
C MET A 1 -5.62 30.08 15.83
N LEU A 2 -4.75 29.75 14.86
CA LEU A 2 -4.83 30.27 13.47
C LEU A 2 -6.18 29.95 12.79
N LEU A 3 -6.75 28.78 13.11
CA LEU A 3 -8.05 28.31 12.59
C LEU A 3 -9.27 29.15 13.03
N LYS A 4 -9.13 30.16 13.90
CA LYS A 4 -10.25 31.04 14.34
C LYS A 4 -10.34 32.33 13.53
N ARG A 5 -9.47 32.53 12.54
CA ARG A 5 -9.47 33.74 11.74
C ARG A 5 -10.27 33.49 10.47
N ASP A 6 -11.19 34.39 10.15
CA ASP A 6 -12.04 34.30 8.96
C ASP A 6 -11.26 34.49 7.63
N ASP A 7 -9.96 34.83 7.71
CA ASP A 7 -9.03 34.94 6.58
C ASP A 7 -8.30 33.63 6.24
N VAL A 8 -8.54 32.55 6.98
CA VAL A 8 -7.92 31.23 6.76
C VAL A 8 -8.97 30.26 6.21
N ASP A 9 -8.81 29.87 4.94
CA ASP A 9 -9.56 28.78 4.33
C ASP A 9 -8.96 27.42 4.73
N ALA A 10 -9.64 26.69 5.61
CA ALA A 10 -9.19 25.38 6.08
C ALA A 10 -9.39 24.25 5.05
N ASP A 11 -10.15 24.52 3.97
CA ASP A 11 -10.34 23.62 2.82
C ASP A 11 -9.40 23.96 1.66
N SER A 12 -8.49 24.94 1.82
CA SER A 12 -7.52 25.28 0.79
C SER A 12 -6.70 24.06 0.38
N VAL A 13 -6.46 23.90 -0.92
CA VAL A 13 -5.68 22.78 -1.46
C VAL A 13 -4.30 23.23 -1.94
N ASP A 14 -3.31 22.35 -1.81
CA ASP A 14 -2.02 22.52 -2.46
C ASP A 14 -2.06 22.11 -3.95
N VAL A 15 -0.90 22.14 -4.62
CA VAL A 15 -0.76 21.75 -6.04
C VAL A 15 -1.17 20.29 -6.32
N GLY A 16 -1.12 19.43 -5.31
CA GLY A 16 -1.54 18.04 -5.39
C GLY A 16 -3.00 17.83 -5.00
N GLY A 17 -3.77 18.89 -4.75
CA GLY A 17 -5.17 18.78 -4.32
C GLY A 17 -5.32 18.38 -2.84
N ARG A 18 -4.26 18.36 -2.05
CA ARG A 18 -4.33 17.97 -0.64
C ARG A 18 -4.74 19.15 0.23
N THR A 19 -5.69 18.90 1.14
CA THR A 19 -6.09 19.88 2.16
C THR A 19 -5.24 19.74 3.42
N PRO A 20 -5.26 20.73 4.33
CA PRO A 20 -4.70 20.58 5.68
C PRO A 20 -5.17 19.31 6.40
N LEU A 21 -6.42 18.89 6.19
CA LEU A 21 -6.96 17.66 6.77
C LEU A 21 -6.28 16.41 6.17
N SER A 22 -6.03 16.37 4.86
CA SER A 22 -5.27 15.28 4.23
C SER A 22 -3.85 15.16 4.80
N TRP A 23 -3.14 16.28 4.94
CA TRP A 23 -1.79 16.31 5.54
C TRP A 23 -1.79 15.91 7.02
N ALA A 24 -2.77 16.37 7.80
CA ALA A 24 -2.92 15.97 9.20
C ALA A 24 -3.23 14.47 9.33
N SER A 25 -3.97 13.91 8.38
CA SER A 25 -4.32 12.48 8.34
C SER A 25 -3.12 11.60 8.00
N GLU A 26 -2.31 12.00 7.03
CA GLU A 26 -1.08 11.29 6.63
C GLU A 26 -0.03 11.31 7.74
N SER A 27 0.15 12.46 8.40
CA SER A 27 1.10 12.58 9.52
C SER A 27 0.67 11.84 10.79
N GLY A 28 -0.56 11.30 10.82
CA GLY A 28 -1.11 10.62 11.99
C GLY A 28 -1.41 11.54 13.17
N ASN A 29 -1.37 12.88 12.98
CA ASN A 29 -1.60 13.84 14.05
C ASN A 29 -3.10 13.99 14.33
N ALA A 30 -3.63 13.03 15.11
CA ALA A 30 -5.05 12.94 15.46
C ALA A 30 -5.61 14.27 15.98
N ASN A 31 -4.85 14.98 16.81
CA ASN A 31 -5.31 16.23 17.43
C ASN A 31 -5.55 17.33 16.39
N VAL A 32 -4.64 17.50 15.43
CA VAL A 32 -4.80 18.51 14.38
C VAL A 32 -5.91 18.10 13.42
N ALA A 33 -5.98 16.82 13.03
CA ALA A 33 -7.03 16.30 12.16
C ALA A 33 -8.43 16.43 12.81
N MET A 34 -8.54 16.12 14.11
CA MET A 34 -9.77 16.30 14.90
C MET A 34 -10.21 17.76 14.96
N LEU A 35 -9.27 18.68 15.23
CA LEU A 35 -9.58 20.11 15.30
C LEU A 35 -10.06 20.67 13.96
N LEU A 36 -9.53 20.16 12.85
CA LEU A 36 -9.98 20.51 11.51
C LEU A 36 -11.38 19.93 11.22
N ALA A 37 -11.58 18.63 11.44
CA ALA A 37 -12.88 17.99 11.17
C ALA A 37 -14.04 18.60 11.99
N MET A 38 -13.81 18.96 13.26
CA MET A 38 -14.81 19.61 14.11
C MET A 38 -15.23 21.02 13.66
N ARG A 39 -14.51 21.64 12.71
CA ARG A 39 -14.79 22.99 12.21
C ARG A 39 -15.67 23.02 10.96
N GLY A 40 -16.24 21.88 10.55
CA GLY A 40 -17.11 21.80 9.37
C GLY A 40 -16.35 21.88 8.05
N VAL A 41 -15.04 21.61 8.09
CA VAL A 41 -14.17 21.43 6.92
C VAL A 41 -14.69 20.21 6.14
N ASN A 42 -14.59 20.22 4.81
CA ASN A 42 -14.99 19.08 4.01
C ASN A 42 -14.20 17.83 4.46
N PRO A 43 -14.86 16.77 4.96
CA PRO A 43 -14.17 15.59 5.46
C PRO A 43 -13.69 14.64 4.34
N ASP A 44 -14.14 14.86 3.09
CA ASP A 44 -13.92 13.94 1.98
C ASP A 44 -13.31 14.57 0.70
N PRO A 45 -12.37 15.53 0.76
CA PRO A 45 -11.67 16.01 -0.43
C PRO A 45 -10.86 14.86 -1.05
N ARG A 46 -10.68 14.91 -2.38
CA ARG A 46 -9.84 13.97 -3.13
C ARG A 46 -8.61 14.71 -3.61
N ASP A 47 -7.44 14.18 -3.31
CA ASP A 47 -6.19 14.67 -3.90
C ASP A 47 -6.04 14.21 -5.36
N ALA A 48 -4.96 14.61 -6.03
CA ALA A 48 -4.69 14.27 -7.43
C ALA A 48 -4.58 12.75 -7.69
N THR A 49 -4.35 11.95 -6.65
CA THR A 49 -4.34 10.47 -6.72
C THR A 49 -5.68 9.86 -6.31
N GLY A 50 -6.72 10.68 -6.14
CA GLY A 50 -8.03 10.25 -5.68
C GLY A 50 -8.06 9.81 -4.22
N ARG A 51 -7.01 10.08 -3.42
CA ARG A 51 -6.98 9.70 -2.01
C ARG A 51 -7.71 10.72 -1.16
N SER A 52 -8.47 10.22 -0.20
CA SER A 52 -9.20 11.01 0.77
C SER A 52 -8.45 11.14 2.09
N PRO A 53 -8.87 12.04 3.01
CA PRO A 53 -8.38 12.01 4.38
C PRO A 53 -8.53 10.64 5.04
N LEU A 54 -9.59 9.88 4.73
CA LEU A 54 -9.75 8.50 5.20
C LEU A 54 -8.64 7.60 4.65
N SER A 55 -8.34 7.65 3.35
CA SER A 55 -7.23 6.88 2.75
C SER A 55 -5.91 7.16 3.45
N TRP A 56 -5.63 8.44 3.78
CA TRP A 56 -4.41 8.85 4.47
C TRP A 56 -4.40 8.46 5.96
N ALA A 57 -5.54 8.52 6.66
CA ALA A 57 -5.68 8.07 8.04
C ALA A 57 -5.48 6.56 8.17
N VAL A 58 -6.02 5.80 7.20
CA VAL A 58 -5.78 4.35 7.12
C VAL A 58 -4.32 4.07 6.79
N TRP A 59 -3.73 4.79 5.83
CA TRP A 59 -2.32 4.62 5.49
C TRP A 59 -1.40 4.83 6.71
N SER A 60 -1.69 5.84 7.53
CA SER A 60 -0.92 6.16 8.74
C SER A 60 -1.18 5.23 9.92
N GLY A 61 -2.21 4.37 9.84
CA GLY A 61 -2.56 3.42 10.91
C GLY A 61 -3.30 4.06 12.08
N ASN A 62 -3.87 5.26 11.91
CA ASN A 62 -4.53 5.98 12.99
C ASN A 62 -6.01 5.57 13.12
N ILE A 63 -6.26 4.51 13.88
CA ILE A 63 -7.62 3.98 14.12
C ILE A 63 -8.58 5.04 14.70
N GLY A 64 -8.12 5.91 15.59
CA GLY A 64 -8.95 6.95 16.18
C GLY A 64 -9.44 7.97 15.14
N LEU A 65 -8.57 8.33 14.20
CA LEU A 65 -8.93 9.22 13.10
C LEU A 65 -9.84 8.53 12.08
N VAL A 66 -9.58 7.27 11.75
CA VAL A 66 -10.44 6.45 10.89
C VAL A 66 -11.85 6.38 11.46
N ALA A 67 -11.99 6.03 12.74
CA ALA A 67 -13.28 5.95 13.41
C ALA A 67 -14.00 7.30 13.43
N MET A 68 -13.28 8.39 13.69
CA MET A 68 -13.87 9.74 13.67
C MET A 68 -14.38 10.13 12.28
N LEU A 69 -13.58 9.93 11.23
CA LEU A 69 -13.97 10.28 9.85
C LEU A 69 -15.19 9.48 9.41
N LEU A 70 -15.24 8.18 9.70
CA LEU A 70 -16.37 7.32 9.34
C LEU A 70 -17.63 7.63 10.15
N ASN A 71 -17.48 7.95 11.44
CA ASN A 71 -18.61 8.36 12.29
C ASN A 71 -19.18 9.75 11.93
N SER A 72 -18.53 10.52 11.06
CA SER A 72 -19.11 11.78 10.54
C SER A 72 -20.36 11.56 9.69
N GLY A 73 -20.53 10.37 9.11
CA GLY A 73 -21.66 10.00 8.25
C GLY A 73 -21.57 10.53 6.81
N TYR A 74 -20.56 11.33 6.48
CA TYR A 74 -20.37 11.91 5.15
C TYR A 74 -19.28 11.21 4.32
N VAL A 75 -18.51 10.31 4.93
CA VAL A 75 -17.37 9.63 4.31
C VAL A 75 -17.75 8.19 3.96
N ASN A 76 -17.53 7.80 2.71
CA ASN A 76 -17.76 6.43 2.26
C ASN A 76 -16.60 5.50 2.73
N PRO A 77 -16.85 4.45 3.55
CA PRO A 77 -15.82 3.52 3.99
C PRO A 77 -15.19 2.67 2.88
N ASP A 78 -15.81 2.56 1.71
CA ASP A 78 -15.26 1.87 0.53
C ASP A 78 -14.81 2.86 -0.56
N SER A 79 -14.45 4.10 -0.20
CA SER A 79 -13.98 5.09 -1.17
C SER A 79 -12.66 4.65 -1.82
N ARG A 80 -12.66 4.49 -3.14
CA ARG A 80 -11.48 4.04 -3.91
C ARG A 80 -10.65 5.20 -4.44
N ASP A 81 -9.34 5.04 -4.40
CA ASP A 81 -8.40 5.97 -5.04
C ASP A 81 -8.28 5.69 -6.55
N THR A 82 -7.43 6.44 -7.27
CA THR A 82 -7.27 6.27 -8.73
C THR A 82 -6.74 4.90 -9.14
N TYR A 83 -6.15 4.16 -8.20
CA TYR A 83 -5.66 2.80 -8.41
C TYR A 83 -6.72 1.75 -8.08
N GLY A 84 -7.91 2.17 -7.66
CA GLY A 84 -8.97 1.28 -7.22
C GLY A 84 -8.76 0.75 -5.81
N GLN A 85 -7.78 1.25 -5.04
CA GLN A 85 -7.51 0.76 -3.69
C GLN A 85 -8.57 1.27 -2.73
N SER A 86 -9.26 0.34 -2.06
CA SER A 86 -10.15 0.65 -0.95
C SER A 86 -9.36 0.90 0.34
N PRO A 87 -9.98 1.52 1.36
CA PRO A 87 -9.37 1.64 2.68
C PRO A 87 -9.00 0.26 3.26
N LEU A 88 -9.80 -0.78 3.03
CA LEU A 88 -9.50 -2.14 3.45
C LEU A 88 -8.24 -2.69 2.76
N SER A 89 -8.08 -2.49 1.45
CA SER A 89 -6.85 -2.89 0.74
C SER A 89 -5.62 -2.16 1.26
N ILE A 90 -5.74 -0.86 1.59
CA ILE A 90 -4.62 -0.09 2.17
C ILE A 90 -4.26 -0.63 3.56
N ALA A 91 -5.25 -0.86 4.43
CA ALA A 91 -5.04 -1.41 5.76
C ALA A 91 -4.39 -2.80 5.70
N ALA A 92 -4.84 -3.64 4.77
CA ALA A 92 -4.32 -4.97 4.54
C ALA A 92 -2.86 -4.96 4.08
N ARG A 93 -2.55 -4.15 3.07
CA ARG A 93 -1.16 -3.94 2.60
C ARG A 93 -0.23 -3.47 3.73
N LYS A 94 -0.72 -2.56 4.58
CA LYS A 94 0.07 -1.98 5.68
C LYS A 94 0.18 -2.89 6.90
N GLY A 95 -0.71 -3.87 7.05
CA GLY A 95 -0.76 -4.75 8.22
C GLY A 95 -1.51 -4.16 9.42
N HIS A 96 -2.38 -3.17 9.20
CA HIS A 96 -3.11 -2.49 10.26
C HIS A 96 -4.34 -3.30 10.69
N LYS A 97 -4.10 -4.39 11.44
CA LYS A 97 -5.13 -5.35 11.86
C LYS A 97 -6.35 -4.71 12.51
N GLU A 98 -6.15 -3.79 13.45
CA GLU A 98 -7.25 -3.11 14.15
C GLU A 98 -8.15 -2.31 13.19
N ILE A 99 -7.57 -1.71 12.16
CA ILE A 99 -8.34 -0.98 11.13
C ILE A 99 -9.07 -1.97 10.22
N VAL A 100 -8.45 -3.10 9.86
CA VAL A 100 -9.13 -4.16 9.10
C VAL A 100 -10.36 -4.65 9.85
N GLU A 101 -10.20 -5.05 11.12
CA GLU A 101 -11.31 -5.50 11.96
C GLU A 101 -12.41 -4.42 12.09
N PHE A 102 -12.02 -3.15 12.28
CA PHE A 102 -12.96 -2.03 12.36
C PHE A 102 -13.75 -1.83 11.07
N LEU A 103 -13.10 -1.87 9.91
CA LEU A 103 -13.75 -1.70 8.61
C LEU A 103 -14.70 -2.86 8.28
N LEU A 104 -14.29 -4.10 8.58
CA LEU A 104 -15.12 -5.29 8.36
C LEU A 104 -16.36 -5.30 9.26
N ALA A 105 -16.22 -4.91 10.53
CA ALA A 105 -17.34 -4.81 11.46
C ALA A 105 -18.43 -3.81 11.00
N GLY A 106 -18.07 -2.83 10.16
CA GLY A 106 -19.02 -1.88 9.57
C GLY A 106 -19.88 -2.46 8.44
N GLY A 107 -19.54 -3.63 7.88
CA GLY A 107 -20.30 -4.35 6.86
C GLY A 107 -20.50 -3.63 5.51
N ALA A 108 -19.90 -2.45 5.35
CA ALA A 108 -20.07 -1.59 4.17
C ALA A 108 -18.89 -1.67 3.19
N VAL A 109 -17.99 -2.63 3.36
CA VAL A 109 -16.77 -2.77 2.57
C VAL A 109 -16.70 -4.15 1.95
N GLY A 110 -16.48 -4.22 0.64
CA GLY A 110 -16.32 -5.49 -0.07
C GLY A 110 -15.00 -6.15 0.30
N VAL A 111 -15.08 -7.23 1.08
CA VAL A 111 -13.90 -7.95 1.60
C VAL A 111 -13.03 -8.57 0.51
N ASP A 112 -13.64 -8.88 -0.64
CA ASP A 112 -13.05 -9.50 -1.83
C ASP A 112 -12.80 -8.53 -2.98
N SER A 113 -13.18 -7.26 -2.82
CA SER A 113 -13.25 -6.37 -3.95
C SER A 113 -11.85 -5.91 -4.38
N SER A 114 -11.44 -6.32 -5.58
CA SER A 114 -10.11 -6.07 -6.11
C SER A 114 -9.91 -4.61 -6.54
N ASP A 115 -8.65 -4.16 -6.54
CA ASP A 115 -8.25 -2.89 -7.14
C ASP A 115 -8.02 -3.01 -8.67
N ASN A 116 -7.54 -1.95 -9.32
CA ASN A 116 -7.33 -1.93 -10.77
C ASN A 116 -6.22 -2.89 -11.23
N PHE A 117 -5.46 -3.47 -10.31
CA PHE A 117 -4.45 -4.50 -10.56
C PHE A 117 -4.96 -5.90 -10.24
N ALA A 118 -6.28 -6.06 -10.09
CA ALA A 118 -6.94 -7.29 -9.65
C ALA A 118 -6.47 -7.79 -8.27
N GLN A 119 -5.90 -6.91 -7.45
CA GLN A 119 -5.43 -7.25 -6.11
C GLN A 119 -6.54 -7.08 -5.08
N THR A 120 -6.87 -8.17 -4.38
CA THR A 120 -7.81 -8.17 -3.24
C THR A 120 -7.08 -7.77 -1.94
N PRO A 121 -7.81 -7.37 -0.89
CA PRO A 121 -7.19 -7.09 0.41
C PRO A 121 -6.32 -8.23 0.93
N ILE A 122 -6.77 -9.49 0.81
CA ILE A 122 -5.99 -10.65 1.29
C ILE A 122 -4.71 -10.86 0.48
N MET A 123 -4.74 -10.64 -0.85
CA MET A 123 -3.55 -10.68 -1.69
C MET A 123 -2.52 -9.62 -1.26
N TRP A 124 -2.98 -8.40 -0.98
CA TRP A 124 -2.11 -7.34 -0.44
C TRP A 124 -1.49 -7.70 0.91
N ALA A 125 -2.27 -8.31 1.82
CA ALA A 125 -1.76 -8.77 3.11
C ALA A 125 -0.71 -9.89 2.94
N ALA A 126 -1.00 -10.89 2.11
CA ALA A 126 -0.10 -12.02 1.84
C ALA A 126 1.23 -11.54 1.24
N LYS A 127 1.17 -10.73 0.18
CA LYS A 127 2.34 -10.13 -0.48
C LYS A 127 3.28 -9.40 0.48
N ASN A 128 2.71 -8.71 1.47
CA ASN A 128 3.47 -7.87 2.40
C ASN A 128 3.83 -8.59 3.71
N GLY A 129 3.65 -9.93 3.75
CA GLY A 129 3.94 -10.75 4.93
C GLY A 129 3.06 -10.42 6.13
N LYS A 130 1.85 -9.90 5.92
CA LYS A 130 0.91 -9.50 6.99
C LYS A 130 0.02 -10.67 7.39
N GLU A 131 0.65 -11.73 7.89
CA GLU A 131 -0.02 -13.01 8.17
C GLU A 131 -1.27 -12.87 9.05
N GLU A 132 -1.18 -12.11 10.14
CA GLU A 132 -2.30 -11.91 11.06
C GLU A 132 -3.49 -11.20 10.40
N VAL A 133 -3.22 -10.31 9.46
CA VAL A 133 -4.27 -9.65 8.69
C VAL A 133 -4.85 -10.57 7.62
N ALA A 134 -4.01 -11.36 6.95
CA ALA A 134 -4.45 -12.35 5.99
C ALA A 134 -5.34 -13.42 6.66
N LYS A 135 -5.07 -13.79 7.91
CA LYS A 135 -5.93 -14.68 8.73
C LYS A 135 -7.29 -14.03 8.99
N VAL A 136 -7.33 -12.80 9.50
CA VAL A 136 -8.60 -12.08 9.75
C VAL A 136 -9.45 -11.97 8.48
N LEU A 137 -8.84 -11.61 7.35
CA LEU A 137 -9.53 -11.51 6.08
C LEU A 137 -10.08 -12.87 5.64
N ARG A 138 -9.28 -13.96 5.76
CA ARG A 138 -9.73 -15.31 5.43
C ARG A 138 -10.96 -15.74 6.25
N ASP A 139 -10.91 -15.53 7.56
CA ASP A 139 -12.01 -15.88 8.46
C ASP A 139 -13.30 -15.14 8.07
N GLU A 140 -13.18 -13.91 7.56
CA GLU A 140 -14.33 -13.13 7.10
C GLU A 140 -14.89 -13.62 5.76
N TYR A 141 -14.04 -14.01 4.80
CA TYR A 141 -14.48 -14.63 3.55
C TYR A 141 -15.25 -15.94 3.79
N GLU A 142 -14.80 -16.76 4.75
CA GLU A 142 -15.45 -18.02 5.12
C GLU A 142 -16.86 -17.79 5.72
N LYS A 143 -17.05 -16.71 6.51
CA LYS A 143 -18.36 -16.35 7.07
C LYS A 143 -19.37 -15.93 6.01
N ASP A 144 -18.93 -15.23 4.96
CA ASP A 144 -19.77 -14.81 3.85
C ASP A 144 -20.13 -15.96 2.89
N GLY A 145 -19.69 -17.19 3.18
CA GLY A 145 -20.01 -18.36 2.37
C GLY A 145 -19.28 -18.39 1.02
N MET A 146 -18.29 -17.51 0.83
CA MET A 146 -17.30 -17.69 -0.23
C MET A 146 -16.41 -18.86 0.15
N LEU A 147 -16.75 -20.05 -0.36
CA LEU A 147 -15.83 -21.18 -0.41
C LEU A 147 -14.60 -20.75 -1.21
N LEU A 148 -13.54 -20.39 -0.49
CA LEU A 148 -12.19 -20.31 -1.03
C LEU A 148 -11.89 -21.72 -1.57
N TYR A 149 -11.93 -21.86 -2.89
CA TYR A 149 -11.81 -23.13 -3.61
C TYR A 149 -10.74 -24.01 -2.97
N GLU A 150 -11.09 -25.23 -2.55
CA GLU A 150 -10.20 -26.20 -1.87
C GLU A 150 -9.00 -26.68 -2.74
N GLY A 151 -8.73 -26.01 -3.86
CA GLY A 151 -7.70 -26.37 -4.82
C GLY A 151 -6.81 -25.19 -5.17
N ASN A 152 -5.65 -25.16 -4.50
CA ASN A 152 -4.42 -24.48 -4.92
C ASN A 152 -4.26 -22.99 -4.55
N TRP A 153 -3.95 -22.75 -3.28
CA TRP A 153 -3.48 -21.49 -2.73
C TRP A 153 -2.13 -20.99 -3.30
N ASN A 154 -1.46 -21.75 -4.18
CA ASN A 154 -0.22 -21.33 -4.84
C ASN A 154 -0.42 -20.24 -5.90
N GLN A 155 -1.65 -19.71 -6.07
CA GLN A 155 -1.97 -18.59 -6.97
C GLN A 155 -2.53 -17.34 -6.24
N LEU A 156 -2.58 -17.32 -4.90
CA LEU A 156 -3.09 -16.19 -4.09
C LEU A 156 -2.01 -15.42 -3.33
N GLY A 157 -0.79 -15.38 -3.88
CA GLY A 157 0.38 -14.88 -3.19
C GLY A 157 1.03 -16.02 -2.43
N THR A 158 2.03 -16.63 -3.07
CA THR A 158 3.07 -17.32 -2.31
C THR A 158 3.60 -16.33 -1.27
N PRO A 159 3.66 -16.68 0.01
CA PRO A 159 4.33 -15.84 1.01
C PRO A 159 5.69 -15.43 0.47
N ARG A 160 6.11 -14.19 0.76
CA ARG A 160 7.47 -13.73 0.49
C ARG A 160 8.43 -14.74 1.12
N ASP A 161 9.02 -15.61 0.31
CA ASP A 161 10.17 -16.40 0.73
C ASP A 161 11.34 -15.43 0.66
N ASP A 162 11.93 -15.12 1.81
CA ASP A 162 13.06 -14.19 1.90
C ASP A 162 14.32 -14.74 1.20
N ASN A 163 14.27 -15.98 0.70
CA ASN A 163 15.34 -16.64 -0.04
C ASN A 163 15.17 -16.63 -1.58
N ASP A 164 14.14 -15.95 -2.12
CA ASP A 164 13.93 -15.91 -3.57
C ASP A 164 14.58 -14.66 -4.19
N ASP A 165 15.83 -14.82 -4.64
CA ASP A 165 16.72 -13.74 -5.11
C ASP A 165 16.22 -13.06 -6.41
N ALA A 166 15.24 -13.66 -7.11
CA ALA A 166 14.71 -13.17 -8.37
C ALA A 166 13.57 -12.13 -8.19
N GLY A 167 12.98 -12.04 -7.00
CA GLY A 167 11.88 -11.14 -6.67
C GLY A 167 10.49 -11.61 -7.15
N PHE A 168 9.44 -10.86 -6.79
CA PHE A 168 8.04 -11.20 -7.08
C PHE A 168 7.38 -10.11 -7.94
N CYS A 169 6.44 -10.52 -8.78
CA CYS A 169 5.60 -9.56 -9.52
C CYS A 169 4.65 -8.83 -8.56
N ASP A 170 4.70 -7.50 -8.52
CA ASP A 170 3.80 -6.68 -7.72
C ASP A 170 2.34 -6.73 -8.17
N VAL A 171 2.07 -7.23 -9.38
CA VAL A 171 0.72 -7.26 -9.98
C VAL A 171 0.05 -8.61 -9.84
N CYS A 172 0.75 -9.73 -10.03
CA CYS A 172 0.17 -11.07 -9.91
C CYS A 172 0.68 -11.87 -8.70
N LEU A 173 1.67 -11.36 -7.98
CA LEU A 173 2.30 -11.98 -6.80
C LEU A 173 2.99 -13.32 -7.05
N LEU A 174 3.19 -13.68 -8.31
CA LEU A 174 3.97 -14.85 -8.67
C LEU A 174 5.46 -14.52 -8.58
N SER A 175 6.24 -15.49 -8.11
CA SER A 175 7.69 -15.45 -8.19
C SER A 175 8.11 -15.27 -9.64
N ILE A 176 9.10 -14.41 -9.86
CA ILE A 176 9.74 -14.26 -11.15
C ILE A 176 10.84 -15.31 -11.20
N ALA A 177 10.89 -16.09 -12.27
CA ALA A 177 11.96 -17.07 -12.45
C ALA A 177 13.34 -16.39 -12.36
N GLU A 178 14.36 -17.11 -11.88
CA GLU A 178 15.76 -16.62 -11.82
C GLU A 178 16.30 -16.12 -13.17
N ASP A 179 15.78 -16.67 -14.28
CA ASP A 179 16.09 -16.27 -15.65
C ASP A 179 15.01 -15.35 -16.28
N GLY A 180 14.04 -14.92 -15.48
CA GLY A 180 12.87 -14.16 -15.89
C GLY A 180 13.16 -12.70 -16.19
N ILE A 181 12.37 -12.14 -17.11
CA ILE A 181 12.35 -10.72 -17.44
C ILE A 181 11.18 -10.06 -16.69
N PHE A 182 11.45 -8.91 -16.10
CA PHE A 182 10.45 -8.09 -15.44
C PHE A 182 10.69 -6.61 -15.70
N SER A 183 9.70 -5.78 -15.41
CA SER A 183 9.80 -4.34 -15.49
C SER A 183 9.77 -3.74 -14.09
N GLU A 184 10.77 -2.97 -13.70
CA GLU A 184 10.84 -2.33 -12.39
C GLU A 184 10.74 -0.81 -12.45
N CYS A 185 10.09 -0.21 -11.46
CA CYS A 185 10.11 1.23 -11.24
C CYS A 185 11.05 1.56 -10.08
N LYS A 186 12.07 2.36 -10.35
CA LYS A 186 13.07 2.81 -9.37
C LYS A 186 12.57 3.87 -8.38
N VAL A 187 11.31 4.30 -8.49
CA VAL A 187 10.71 5.33 -7.64
C VAL A 187 9.59 4.76 -6.77
N CYS A 188 8.69 4.00 -7.39
CA CYS A 188 7.57 3.37 -6.70
C CYS A 188 8.05 2.28 -5.74
N ASN A 189 7.34 2.10 -4.62
CA ASN A 189 7.69 1.12 -3.60
C ASN A 189 9.16 1.18 -3.12
N ARG A 190 9.71 2.40 -2.94
CA ARG A 190 11.12 2.60 -2.57
C ARG A 190 12.13 2.02 -3.58
N GLY A 191 11.72 1.91 -4.85
CA GLY A 191 12.54 1.34 -5.92
C GLY A 191 12.38 -0.16 -6.12
N GLU A 192 11.45 -0.80 -5.40
CA GLU A 192 11.18 -2.24 -5.44
C GLU A 192 9.80 -2.54 -6.06
N PHE A 193 9.31 -1.71 -6.98
CA PHE A 193 8.07 -2.03 -7.70
C PHE A 193 8.41 -2.76 -8.98
N ILE A 194 8.06 -4.04 -9.08
CA ILE A 194 8.43 -5.01 -10.11
C ILE A 194 7.15 -5.56 -10.76
N ILE A 195 7.13 -5.72 -12.08
CA ILE A 195 6.01 -6.30 -12.83
C ILE A 195 6.56 -7.42 -13.72
N CYS A 196 6.05 -8.65 -13.63
CA CYS A 196 6.47 -9.71 -14.54
C CYS A 196 6.05 -9.40 -15.99
N ALA A 197 6.77 -9.97 -16.96
CA ALA A 197 6.50 -9.79 -18.38
C ALA A 197 5.04 -10.07 -18.79
N GLU A 198 4.38 -11.04 -18.15
CA GLU A 198 2.98 -11.39 -18.42
C GLU A 198 2.02 -10.27 -18.01
N CYS A 199 2.26 -9.66 -16.84
CA CYS A 199 1.46 -8.54 -16.35
C CYS A 199 1.72 -7.28 -17.18
N THR A 200 2.97 -7.00 -17.55
CA THR A 200 3.31 -5.89 -18.47
C THR A 200 2.61 -6.09 -19.82
N SER A 201 2.62 -7.31 -20.36
CA SER A 201 1.93 -7.65 -21.62
C SER A 201 0.41 -7.54 -21.51
N SER A 202 -0.14 -7.75 -20.31
CA SER A 202 -1.56 -7.56 -20.01
C SER A 202 -1.93 -6.09 -19.76
N GLY A 203 -0.98 -5.16 -19.91
CA GLY A 203 -1.21 -3.72 -19.79
C GLY A 203 -1.06 -3.16 -18.38
N ALA A 204 -0.39 -3.88 -17.47
CA ALA A 204 -0.10 -3.36 -16.15
C ALA A 204 0.86 -2.15 -16.23
N LEU A 205 0.59 -1.14 -15.43
CA LEU A 205 1.32 0.13 -15.41
C LEU A 205 1.98 0.37 -14.05
N CYS A 206 2.92 1.31 -14.05
CA CYS A 206 3.52 1.82 -12.82
C CYS A 206 2.48 2.41 -11.86
N LEU A 207 2.79 2.45 -10.55
CA LEU A 207 1.95 3.13 -9.57
C LEU A 207 1.85 4.64 -9.81
N ASP A 208 2.72 5.26 -10.61
CA ASP A 208 2.58 6.65 -11.03
C ASP A 208 2.74 6.70 -12.57
N PRO A 209 1.78 7.22 -13.33
CA PRO A 209 1.87 7.29 -14.80
C PRO A 209 3.04 8.14 -15.31
N SER A 210 3.58 9.03 -14.49
CA SER A 210 4.76 9.84 -14.84
C SER A 210 6.08 9.09 -14.67
N HIS A 211 6.07 7.94 -13.97
CA HIS A 211 7.25 7.13 -13.77
C HIS A 211 7.44 6.12 -14.90
N THR A 212 8.70 5.89 -15.27
CA THR A 212 9.07 4.89 -16.27
C THR A 212 9.35 3.55 -15.61
N LEU A 213 8.84 2.48 -16.22
CA LEU A 213 9.27 1.12 -15.94
C LEU A 213 10.51 0.81 -16.78
N VAL A 214 11.52 0.22 -16.15
CA VAL A 214 12.76 -0.24 -16.79
C VAL A 214 12.70 -1.75 -16.85
N GLU A 215 12.90 -2.33 -18.04
CA GLU A 215 13.00 -3.77 -18.19
C GLU A 215 14.35 -4.27 -17.65
N THR A 216 14.31 -5.30 -16.81
CA THR A 216 15.45 -5.85 -16.08
C THR A 216 15.39 -7.37 -16.12
N SER A 217 16.55 -8.01 -16.25
CA SER A 217 16.72 -9.45 -16.09
C SER A 217 17.06 -9.80 -14.64
N ALA A 218 16.38 -10.80 -14.06
CA ALA A 218 16.66 -11.27 -12.71
C ALA A 218 18.14 -11.66 -12.52
N MET A 219 18.73 -12.34 -13.50
CA MET A 219 20.15 -12.70 -13.49
C MET A 219 21.11 -11.49 -13.43
N GLU A 220 20.77 -10.38 -14.08
CA GLU A 220 21.60 -9.18 -14.07
C GLU A 220 21.55 -8.51 -12.70
N LYS A 221 20.37 -8.45 -12.10
CA LYS A 221 20.15 -7.87 -10.78
C LYS A 221 20.89 -8.62 -9.66
N SER A 222 20.79 -9.95 -9.64
CA SER A 222 21.50 -10.75 -8.62
C SER A 222 23.03 -10.57 -8.70
N ARG A 223 23.59 -10.44 -9.91
CA ARG A 223 25.03 -10.16 -10.10
C ARG A 223 25.45 -8.78 -9.61
N GLU A 224 24.61 -7.76 -9.75
CA GLU A 224 24.90 -6.42 -9.24
C GLU A 224 24.90 -6.39 -7.71
N GLU A 225 23.97 -7.11 -7.07
CA GLU A 225 23.86 -7.23 -5.62
C GLU A 225 25.04 -8.00 -5.01
N GLU A 226 25.45 -9.12 -5.61
CA GLU A 226 26.65 -9.88 -5.21
C GLU A 226 27.93 -9.04 -5.30
N ASN A 227 28.10 -8.27 -6.38
CA ASN A 227 29.27 -7.40 -6.57
C ASN A 227 29.30 -6.23 -5.58
N SER A 228 28.13 -5.67 -5.23
CA SER A 228 28.00 -4.61 -4.24
C SER A 228 28.38 -5.10 -2.83
N TYR A 229 27.91 -6.30 -2.45
CA TYR A 229 28.28 -6.93 -1.18
C TYR A 229 29.77 -7.29 -1.13
N GLY A 230 30.34 -7.83 -2.22
CA GLY A 230 31.77 -8.16 -2.30
C GLY A 230 32.70 -6.94 -2.18
N MET A 231 32.31 -5.78 -2.71
CA MET A 231 33.06 -4.54 -2.57
C MET A 231 33.02 -3.98 -1.13
N SER A 232 31.90 -4.13 -0.42
CA SER A 232 31.76 -3.65 0.97
C SER A 232 32.62 -4.43 1.97
N GLN A 233 32.87 -5.72 1.73
CA GLN A 233 33.72 -6.55 2.61
C GLN A 233 35.22 -6.34 2.35
N ALA A 234 35.61 -5.93 1.15
CA ALA A 234 37.02 -5.67 0.82
C ALA A 234 37.57 -4.36 1.44
N SER A 235 36.70 -3.42 1.82
CA SER A 235 37.10 -2.17 2.47
C SER A 235 37.39 -2.28 3.97
N ASP A 236 37.03 -3.39 4.62
CA ASP A 236 37.14 -3.54 6.09
C ASP A 236 38.38 -4.34 6.56
N SER A 237 39.16 -4.93 5.64
CA SER A 237 40.35 -5.74 5.98
C SER A 237 41.68 -4.97 5.92
N GLY A 238 41.65 -3.64 5.96
CA GLY A 238 42.79 -2.76 5.68
C GLY A 238 43.32 -1.95 6.85
N SER A 239 43.44 -2.50 8.07
CA SER A 239 44.26 -1.86 9.12
C SER A 239 44.63 -2.81 10.28
N ASP A 240 45.64 -3.66 10.08
CA ASP A 240 46.52 -4.00 11.21
C ASP A 240 47.91 -4.46 10.72
N SER A 241 48.85 -3.51 10.68
CA SER A 241 50.28 -3.81 10.64
C SER A 241 51.02 -2.72 11.41
N GLY A 242 51.06 -2.87 12.72
CA GLY A 242 51.81 -2.01 13.62
C GLY A 242 52.31 -2.77 14.84
N SER A 243 53.43 -3.48 14.69
CA SER A 243 54.39 -3.80 15.76
C SER A 243 55.75 -4.12 15.17
#